data_AF-A0A9P5YAR9-F1
#
_entry.id   AF-A0A9P5YAR9-F1
#
_cell.length_a   1.000
_cell.length_b   1.000
_cell.length_c   1.000
_cell.angle_alpha   90.00
_cell.angle_beta   90.00
_cell.angle_gamma   90.00
#
_symmetry.space_group_name_H-M   'P 1'
#
loop_
_entity.id
_entity.type
_entity.pdbx_description
1 polymer ?
#
loop_
_entity_poly.entity_id
_entity_poly.type
_entity_poly.pdbx_seq_one_letter_code
_entity_poly.pdbx_strand_id
1 'polypeptide(L)'
;MPYVINREQTDLVSQEVYNSESEMYIDETVGHAMRRVCGIPSVEKWGDIILKGTNVTQCKLEVDGNCMVRDVIIITRIHSPNSPFSVDVHFDYHYRERYSGYLDNEWIYSLGYRVNDSAPEPCLRDYVDDVAVSRQHRKDGWKPFGSFYLGIRSEEKGMCSIAKPGLQAAHDALFGAKKSGEMGASIGLRETALLILASVGINFNVAQVAGAPDGYSKLGRLELEVNCKKSGICPTKLRKVCGIAPLRGDDIKSNGIAKSPAKKGRRRVVGASSGNEIY
;
A
#
# COMPACT_ATOMS: atom_id res chain seq x y z
N MET A 1 -27.10 -2.58 15.73
CA MET A 1 -26.87 -3.43 14.54
C MET A 1 -25.53 -3.05 13.93
N PRO A 2 -24.68 -4.02 13.53
CA PRO A 2 -23.44 -3.71 12.83
C PRO A 2 -23.73 -3.04 11.48
N TYR A 3 -22.97 -2.00 11.14
CA TYR A 3 -23.22 -1.17 9.95
C TYR A 3 -23.07 -1.94 8.64
N VAL A 4 -22.29 -3.04 8.68
CA VAL A 4 -22.02 -3.96 7.57
C VAL A 4 -23.30 -4.59 6.98
N ILE A 5 -24.36 -4.80 7.77
CA ILE A 5 -25.59 -5.46 7.29
C ILE A 5 -26.42 -4.57 6.37
N ASN A 6 -26.42 -3.24 6.59
CA ASN A 6 -27.14 -2.30 5.71
C ASN A 6 -26.42 -2.05 4.37
N ARG A 7 -25.23 -2.64 4.17
CA ARG A 7 -24.34 -2.39 3.04
C ARG A 7 -24.54 -3.33 1.86
N GLU A 8 -25.04 -4.55 2.09
CA GLU A 8 -25.39 -5.50 1.01
C GLU A 8 -26.38 -4.90 -0.01
N GLN A 9 -27.15 -3.88 0.41
CA GLN A 9 -28.08 -3.15 -0.46
C GLN A 9 -27.42 -2.05 -1.31
N THR A 10 -26.26 -1.51 -0.90
CA THR A 10 -25.53 -0.46 -1.64
C THR A 10 -24.44 -0.99 -2.58
N ASP A 11 -23.92 -2.20 -2.32
CA ASP A 11 -22.80 -2.82 -3.04
C ASP A 11 -23.25 -3.94 -4.01
N LEU A 12 -24.38 -3.77 -4.72
CA LEU A 12 -24.85 -4.65 -5.82
C LEU A 12 -23.82 -4.84 -6.97
N VAL A 13 -22.63 -4.24 -6.85
CA VAL A 13 -21.59 -4.11 -7.88
C VAL A 13 -20.55 -5.24 -7.83
N SER A 14 -20.50 -6.06 -6.76
CA SER A 14 -19.50 -7.13 -6.63
C SER A 14 -19.70 -8.32 -7.59
N GLN A 15 -20.86 -8.45 -8.25
CA GLN A 15 -21.13 -9.57 -9.16
C GLN A 15 -20.67 -9.33 -10.61
N GLU A 16 -20.43 -8.09 -11.03
CA GLU A 16 -20.08 -7.76 -12.43
C GLU A 16 -18.56 -7.75 -12.71
N VAL A 17 -17.71 -7.97 -11.70
CA VAL A 17 -16.24 -7.79 -11.81
C VAL A 17 -15.50 -9.10 -12.16
N TYR A 18 -16.18 -10.24 -12.28
CA TYR A 18 -15.52 -11.52 -12.59
C TYR A 18 -15.76 -11.95 -14.02
N ASN A 19 -14.99 -11.38 -14.96
CA ASN A 19 -15.06 -11.76 -16.37
C ASN A 19 -13.86 -12.61 -16.83
N SER A 20 -12.86 -12.84 -15.96
CA SER A 20 -11.66 -13.62 -16.29
C SER A 20 -11.17 -14.54 -15.16
N GLU A 21 -10.56 -15.67 -15.51
CA GLU A 21 -9.91 -16.59 -14.55
C GLU A 21 -8.84 -15.86 -13.71
N SER A 22 -8.18 -14.85 -14.30
CA SER A 22 -7.17 -14.01 -13.67
C SER A 22 -7.69 -13.23 -12.45
N GLU A 23 -8.92 -12.71 -12.51
CA GLU A 23 -9.55 -11.96 -11.41
C GLU A 23 -9.89 -12.88 -10.22
N MET A 24 -10.26 -14.14 -10.49
CA MET A 24 -10.53 -15.15 -9.46
C MET A 24 -9.28 -15.44 -8.62
N TYR A 25 -8.11 -15.54 -9.24
CA TYR A 25 -6.85 -15.79 -8.51
C TYR A 25 -6.47 -14.64 -7.57
N ILE A 26 -6.76 -13.40 -7.94
CA ILE A 26 -6.47 -12.25 -7.07
C ILE A 26 -7.43 -12.22 -5.90
N ASP A 27 -8.72 -12.48 -6.11
CA ASP A 27 -9.68 -12.57 -5.00
C ASP A 27 -9.29 -13.69 -4.02
N GLU A 28 -8.85 -14.85 -4.52
CA GLU A 28 -8.32 -15.93 -3.67
C GLU A 28 -7.07 -15.48 -2.89
N THR A 29 -6.15 -14.76 -3.55
CA THR A 29 -4.91 -14.25 -2.95
C THR A 29 -5.20 -13.22 -1.85
N VAL A 30 -6.07 -12.24 -2.14
CA VAL A 30 -6.55 -11.24 -1.19
C VAL A 30 -7.27 -11.94 -0.03
N GLY A 31 -8.21 -12.83 -0.32
CA GLY A 31 -8.96 -13.58 0.68
C GLY A 31 -8.06 -14.41 1.60
N HIS A 32 -7.03 -15.07 1.06
CA HIS A 32 -6.09 -15.84 1.87
C HIS A 32 -5.19 -14.92 2.71
N ALA A 33 -4.68 -13.82 2.16
CA ALA A 33 -3.89 -12.85 2.91
C ALA A 33 -4.71 -12.25 4.07
N MET A 34 -5.96 -11.86 3.79
CA MET A 34 -6.88 -11.32 4.79
C MET A 34 -7.22 -12.34 5.88
N ARG A 35 -7.53 -13.60 5.52
CA ARG A 35 -7.79 -14.68 6.49
C ARG A 35 -6.60 -14.90 7.42
N ARG A 36 -5.36 -14.82 6.90
CA ARG A 36 -4.16 -14.95 7.73
C ARG A 36 -4.05 -13.85 8.78
N VAL A 37 -4.31 -12.59 8.39
CA VAL A 37 -4.27 -11.46 9.34
C VAL A 37 -5.44 -11.56 10.33
N CYS A 38 -6.61 -11.99 9.87
CA CYS A 38 -7.76 -12.23 10.73
C CYS A 38 -7.53 -13.38 11.72
N GLY A 39 -6.64 -14.34 11.45
CA GLY A 39 -6.24 -15.38 12.39
C GLY A 39 -5.25 -14.92 13.48
N ILE A 40 -4.84 -13.65 13.51
CA ILE A 40 -4.02 -13.12 14.61
C ILE A 40 -4.92 -13.02 15.86
N PRO A 41 -4.46 -13.46 17.06
CA PRO A 41 -5.32 -13.50 18.25
C PRO A 41 -6.03 -12.19 18.62
N SER A 42 -5.41 -11.04 18.34
CA SER A 42 -6.01 -9.71 18.57
C SER A 42 -7.10 -9.32 17.56
N VAL A 43 -7.17 -10.01 16.42
CA VAL A 43 -8.10 -9.78 15.31
C VAL A 43 -9.13 -10.90 15.18
N GLU A 44 -8.83 -12.12 15.64
CA GLU A 44 -9.61 -13.34 15.47
C GLU A 44 -11.10 -13.18 15.82
N LYS A 45 -11.40 -12.56 16.96
CA LYS A 45 -12.78 -12.27 17.39
C LYS A 45 -13.59 -11.48 16.34
N TRP A 46 -12.92 -10.66 15.53
CA TRP A 46 -13.51 -9.76 14.55
C TRP A 46 -13.31 -10.22 13.11
N GLY A 47 -12.60 -11.32 12.90
CA GLY A 47 -12.11 -11.77 11.59
C GLY A 47 -13.23 -11.88 10.54
N ASP A 48 -14.31 -12.59 10.87
CA ASP A 48 -15.44 -12.78 9.95
C ASP A 48 -16.10 -11.46 9.54
N ILE A 49 -16.19 -10.50 10.46
CA ILE A 49 -16.81 -9.19 10.21
C ILE A 49 -15.89 -8.34 9.33
N ILE A 50 -14.57 -8.37 9.57
CA ILE A 50 -13.58 -7.65 8.76
C ILE A 50 -13.52 -8.23 7.34
N LEU A 51 -13.56 -9.57 7.21
CA LEU A 51 -13.58 -10.26 5.92
C LEU A 51 -14.81 -9.86 5.11
N LYS A 52 -16.01 -9.92 5.70
CA LYS A 52 -17.26 -9.44 5.07
C LYS A 52 -17.24 -7.94 4.78
N GLY A 53 -16.48 -7.17 5.54
CA GLY A 53 -16.31 -5.74 5.38
C GLY A 53 -15.33 -5.34 4.27
N THR A 54 -14.59 -6.28 3.68
CA THR A 54 -13.54 -5.99 2.70
C THR A 54 -14.00 -6.37 1.29
N ASN A 55 -13.96 -5.42 0.35
CA ASN A 55 -14.32 -5.65 -1.04
C ASN A 55 -13.15 -5.31 -1.97
N VAL A 56 -12.89 -6.18 -2.95
CA VAL A 56 -12.10 -5.83 -4.13
C VAL A 56 -13.00 -5.07 -5.09
N THR A 57 -12.67 -3.80 -5.37
CA THR A 57 -13.47 -2.91 -6.22
C THR A 57 -12.92 -2.78 -7.64
N GLN A 58 -11.63 -3.01 -7.81
CA GLN A 58 -10.96 -3.10 -9.10
C GLN A 58 -9.84 -4.14 -9.00
N CYS A 59 -9.75 -4.96 -10.04
CA CYS A 59 -8.66 -5.90 -10.21
C CYS A 59 -8.30 -5.93 -11.70
N LYS A 60 -7.03 -5.71 -12.02
CA LYS A 60 -6.47 -5.92 -13.36
C LYS A 60 -5.20 -6.74 -13.19
N LEU A 61 -5.07 -7.81 -13.97
CA LEU A 61 -3.91 -8.69 -13.96
C LEU A 61 -3.49 -8.96 -15.40
N GLU A 62 -2.26 -8.60 -15.72
CA GLU A 62 -1.57 -9.09 -16.91
C GLU A 62 -0.53 -10.12 -16.46
N VAL A 63 -0.55 -11.29 -17.10
CA VAL A 63 0.48 -12.34 -16.95
C VAL A 63 1.19 -12.54 -18.28
N ASP A 64 2.46 -12.91 -18.24
CA ASP A 64 3.17 -13.37 -19.42
C ASP A 64 2.88 -14.85 -19.74
N GLY A 65 3.40 -15.33 -20.87
CA GLY A 65 3.21 -16.73 -21.30
C GLY A 65 3.83 -17.79 -20.38
N ASN A 66 4.67 -17.38 -19.42
CA ASN A 66 5.27 -18.23 -18.39
C ASN A 66 4.57 -18.09 -17.02
N CYS A 67 3.39 -17.47 -16.98
CA CYS A 67 2.65 -17.16 -15.75
C CYS A 67 3.37 -16.17 -14.82
N MET A 68 4.37 -15.44 -15.31
CA MET A 68 4.97 -14.35 -14.54
C MET A 68 4.04 -13.15 -14.55
N VAL A 69 3.79 -12.61 -13.36
CA VAL A 69 2.92 -11.45 -13.21
C VAL A 69 3.62 -10.23 -13.79
N ARG A 70 2.92 -9.54 -14.69
CA ARG A 70 3.43 -8.43 -15.49
C ARG A 70 2.89 -7.11 -15.01
N ASP A 71 1.58 -7.02 -14.83
CA ASP A 71 0.92 -5.85 -14.28
C ASP A 71 -0.13 -6.30 -13.29
N VAL A 72 -0.21 -5.63 -12.15
CA VAL A 72 -1.33 -5.79 -11.23
C VAL A 72 -1.80 -4.42 -10.77
N ILE A 73 -3.10 -4.18 -10.92
CA ILE A 73 -3.76 -3.07 -10.27
C ILE A 73 -4.87 -3.65 -9.39
N ILE A 74 -4.81 -3.38 -8.08
CA ILE A 74 -5.82 -3.78 -7.12
C ILE A 74 -6.29 -2.55 -6.37
N ILE A 75 -7.60 -2.31 -6.39
CA ILE A 75 -8.27 -1.39 -5.47
C ILE A 75 -9.17 -2.21 -4.57
N THR A 76 -9.00 -2.01 -3.27
CA THR A 76 -9.85 -2.60 -2.26
C THR A 76 -10.39 -1.55 -1.32
N ARG A 77 -11.55 -1.83 -0.74
CA ARG A 77 -12.13 -1.03 0.33
C ARG A 77 -12.38 -1.89 1.54
N ILE A 78 -11.83 -1.46 2.67
CA ILE A 78 -12.09 -2.04 3.99
C ILE A 78 -13.09 -1.15 4.70
N HIS A 79 -14.27 -1.66 5.02
CA HIS A 79 -15.26 -0.90 5.77
C HIS A 79 -15.11 -1.10 7.25
N SER A 80 -15.35 -0.03 8.00
CA SER A 80 -15.49 -0.09 9.44
C SER A 80 -16.71 -0.93 9.82
N PRO A 81 -16.56 -1.89 10.75
CA PRO A 81 -17.70 -2.58 11.32
C PRO A 81 -18.64 -1.69 12.15
N ASN A 82 -18.11 -0.59 12.67
CA ASN A 82 -18.73 0.20 13.74
C ASN A 82 -19.09 1.64 13.34
N SER A 83 -18.75 2.07 12.13
CA SER A 83 -18.97 3.43 11.63
C SER A 83 -19.23 3.41 10.12
N PRO A 84 -19.74 4.50 9.53
CA PRO A 84 -19.87 4.62 8.07
C PRO A 84 -18.53 4.78 7.34
N PHE A 85 -17.41 4.77 8.06
CA PHE A 85 -16.10 5.05 7.50
C PHE A 85 -15.52 3.84 6.78
N SER A 86 -14.58 4.11 5.88
CA SER A 86 -13.84 3.07 5.19
C SER A 86 -12.41 3.51 4.89
N VAL A 87 -11.58 2.54 4.50
CA VAL A 87 -10.24 2.78 3.99
C VAL A 87 -10.13 2.14 2.63
N ASP A 88 -9.87 2.96 1.61
CA ASP A 88 -9.48 2.49 0.29
C ASP A 88 -7.98 2.17 0.29
N VAL A 89 -7.60 1.10 -0.39
CA VAL A 89 -6.21 0.70 -0.59
C VAL A 89 -6.01 0.44 -2.07
N HIS A 90 -4.96 1.04 -2.64
CA HIS A 90 -4.58 0.87 -4.03
C HIS A 90 -3.17 0.31 -4.11
N PHE A 91 -3.01 -0.78 -4.85
CA PHE A 91 -1.73 -1.36 -5.19
C PHE A 91 -1.58 -1.41 -6.70
N ASP A 92 -0.48 -0.86 -7.19
CA ASP A 92 -0.07 -0.91 -8.59
C ASP A 92 1.32 -1.54 -8.65
N TYR A 93 1.45 -2.54 -9.50
CA TYR A 93 2.64 -3.35 -9.71
C TYR A 93 2.89 -3.47 -11.20
N HIS A 94 4.14 -3.27 -11.60
CA HIS A 94 4.60 -3.44 -12.96
C HIS A 94 5.95 -4.16 -12.98
N TYR A 95 6.04 -5.17 -13.82
CA TYR A 95 7.26 -5.92 -14.10
C TYR A 95 7.36 -6.26 -15.59
N ARG A 96 8.52 -5.97 -16.18
CA ARG A 96 8.88 -6.38 -17.55
C ARG A 96 10.36 -6.75 -17.60
N GLU A 97 10.62 -7.99 -18.04
CA GLU A 97 11.93 -8.39 -18.52
C GLU A 97 12.17 -7.79 -19.90
N ARG A 98 13.21 -6.96 -20.07
CA ARG A 98 13.61 -6.42 -21.37
C ARG A 98 14.84 -7.16 -21.87
N TYR A 99 14.69 -7.88 -22.99
CA TYR A 99 15.72 -8.75 -23.57
C TYR A 99 16.77 -8.02 -24.44
N SER A 100 16.83 -6.68 -24.42
CA SER A 100 17.88 -5.97 -25.17
C SER A 100 19.21 -6.08 -24.42
N GLY A 101 20.32 -6.20 -25.15
CA GLY A 101 21.67 -6.54 -24.65
C GLY A 101 22.32 -5.62 -23.60
N TYR A 102 21.56 -4.73 -22.98
CA TYR A 102 21.91 -3.93 -21.82
C TYR A 102 20.77 -4.04 -20.79
N LEU A 103 20.87 -5.07 -19.96
CA LEU A 103 20.04 -5.43 -18.80
C LEU A 103 19.40 -4.23 -18.06
N ASP A 104 18.13 -3.94 -18.35
CA ASP A 104 17.28 -3.10 -17.51
C ASP A 104 15.91 -3.77 -17.39
N ASN A 105 15.73 -4.61 -16.36
CA ASN A 105 14.39 -5.04 -15.95
C ASN A 105 13.62 -3.80 -15.47
N GLU A 106 12.41 -3.61 -15.96
CA GLU A 106 11.52 -2.57 -15.47
C GLU A 106 10.69 -3.17 -14.35
N TRP A 107 10.98 -2.77 -13.10
CA TRP A 107 10.29 -3.31 -11.94
C TRP A 107 9.90 -2.17 -11.01
N ILE A 108 8.59 -2.01 -10.81
CA ILE A 108 7.97 -0.90 -10.13
C ILE A 108 6.80 -1.41 -9.30
N TYR A 109 6.61 -0.86 -8.10
CA TYR A 109 5.31 -0.92 -7.46
C TYR A 109 5.05 0.29 -6.57
N SER A 110 3.78 0.59 -6.34
CA SER A 110 3.31 1.59 -5.40
C SER A 110 2.11 1.07 -4.61
N LEU A 111 2.08 1.45 -3.34
CA LEU A 111 0.99 1.15 -2.43
C LEU A 111 0.60 2.44 -1.72
N GLY A 112 -0.69 2.73 -1.72
CA GLY A 112 -1.27 3.83 -0.98
C GLY A 112 -2.62 3.48 -0.41
N TYR A 113 -3.09 4.36 0.46
CA TYR A 113 -4.39 4.24 1.09
C TYR A 113 -5.05 5.60 1.23
N ARG A 114 -6.38 5.60 1.28
CA ARG A 114 -7.20 6.80 1.48
C ARG A 114 -8.24 6.50 2.56
N VAL A 115 -8.35 7.40 3.53
CA VAL A 115 -9.33 7.28 4.60
C VAL A 115 -10.58 8.04 4.17
N ASN A 116 -11.72 7.35 4.14
CA ASN A 116 -13.02 7.92 3.86
C ASN A 116 -13.75 8.09 5.21
N ASP A 117 -13.49 9.21 5.88
CA ASP A 117 -14.02 9.55 7.20
C ASP A 117 -15.21 10.54 7.13
N SER A 118 -15.69 10.82 5.93
CA SER A 118 -16.86 11.66 5.67
C SER A 118 -18.04 10.82 5.18
N ALA A 119 -19.04 11.45 4.56
CA ALA A 119 -20.22 10.75 4.02
C ALA A 119 -19.80 9.54 3.17
N PRO A 120 -20.64 8.49 3.07
CA PRO A 120 -20.32 7.31 2.28
C PRO A 120 -19.88 7.69 0.87
N GLU A 121 -18.60 7.49 0.56
CA GLU A 121 -18.07 7.73 -0.78
C GLU A 121 -18.38 6.54 -1.68
N PRO A 122 -18.61 6.73 -2.99
CA PRO A 122 -18.69 5.62 -3.92
C PRO A 122 -17.36 4.85 -3.97
N CYS A 123 -17.42 3.54 -4.23
CA CYS A 123 -16.25 2.71 -4.43
C CYS A 123 -15.47 3.20 -5.66
N LEU A 124 -14.17 3.46 -5.49
CA LEU A 124 -13.30 3.80 -6.61
C LEU A 124 -13.14 2.56 -7.51
N ARG A 125 -13.39 2.77 -8.80
CA ARG A 125 -13.25 1.74 -9.85
C ARG A 125 -12.02 1.95 -10.73
N ASP A 126 -11.38 3.10 -10.58
CA ASP A 126 -10.16 3.44 -11.31
C ASP A 126 -9.34 4.42 -10.48
N TYR A 127 -8.02 4.37 -10.67
CA TYR A 127 -7.08 5.30 -10.09
C TYR A 127 -6.29 5.96 -11.22
N VAL A 128 -6.36 7.28 -11.30
CA VAL A 128 -5.65 8.03 -12.34
C VAL A 128 -4.19 8.20 -11.90
N ASP A 129 -3.30 7.45 -12.54
CA ASP A 129 -1.89 7.42 -12.19
C ASP A 129 -1.12 8.68 -12.58
N ASP A 130 -0.23 9.12 -11.68
CA ASP A 130 0.92 9.95 -12.05
C ASP A 130 2.03 9.00 -12.52
N VAL A 131 2.62 9.29 -13.68
CA VAL A 131 3.68 8.49 -14.32
C VAL A 131 4.87 8.22 -13.39
N ALA A 132 5.09 9.09 -12.40
CA ALA A 132 6.16 8.90 -11.42
C ALA A 132 5.66 8.21 -10.14
N VAL A 133 6.13 6.98 -9.92
CA VAL A 133 5.95 6.15 -8.69
C VAL A 133 6.13 6.92 -7.39
N SER A 134 7.11 7.83 -7.35
CA SER A 134 7.40 8.66 -6.18
C SER A 134 6.30 9.69 -5.85
N ARG A 135 5.45 10.01 -6.83
CA ARG A 135 4.35 11.00 -6.76
C ARG A 135 2.96 10.37 -6.65
N GLN A 136 2.82 9.06 -6.91
CA GLN A 136 1.58 8.32 -6.66
C GLN A 136 1.15 8.45 -5.19
N HIS A 137 -0.16 8.40 -4.97
CA HIS A 137 -0.83 8.45 -3.65
C HIS A 137 -0.55 9.72 -2.83
N ARG A 138 -0.48 10.89 -3.47
CA ARG A 138 -0.25 12.19 -2.78
C ARG A 138 -1.34 13.24 -3.00
N LYS A 139 -2.41 12.91 -3.72
CA LYS A 139 -3.52 13.80 -4.06
C LYS A 139 -4.84 13.20 -3.60
N ASP A 140 -5.87 14.03 -3.49
CA ASP A 140 -7.27 13.60 -3.26
C ASP A 140 -7.44 12.68 -2.05
N GLY A 141 -6.74 13.04 -0.95
CA GLY A 141 -6.79 12.31 0.32
C GLY A 141 -5.92 11.04 0.37
N TRP A 142 -5.35 10.60 -0.76
CA TRP A 142 -4.44 9.46 -0.79
C TRP A 142 -3.14 9.76 -0.04
N LYS A 143 -2.65 8.73 0.65
CA LYS A 143 -1.39 8.74 1.40
C LYS A 143 -0.52 7.57 0.94
N PRO A 144 0.78 7.79 0.73
CA PRO A 144 1.68 6.72 0.30
C PRO A 144 2.00 5.80 1.49
N PHE A 145 1.95 4.49 1.26
CA PHE A 145 2.34 3.48 2.23
C PHE A 145 3.76 2.99 1.96
N GLY A 146 4.04 2.59 0.72
CA GLY A 146 5.32 2.07 0.29
C GLY A 146 5.44 2.09 -1.22
N SER A 147 6.64 2.29 -1.73
CA SER A 147 6.89 2.19 -3.17
C SER A 147 8.29 1.71 -3.46
N PHE A 148 8.46 1.11 -4.63
CA PHE A 148 9.73 0.61 -5.13
C PHE A 148 9.83 0.91 -6.61
N TYR A 149 11.05 1.20 -7.06
CA TYR A 149 11.38 1.10 -8.46
C TYR A 149 12.84 0.67 -8.64
N LEU A 150 13.08 -0.07 -9.72
CA LEU A 150 14.39 -0.37 -10.23
C LEU A 150 14.75 0.71 -11.26
N GLY A 151 15.71 1.57 -10.90
CA GLY A 151 16.20 2.62 -11.79
C GLY A 151 17.14 2.09 -12.87
N ILE A 152 17.44 2.95 -13.84
CA ILE A 152 18.44 2.71 -14.90
C ILE A 152 19.75 2.22 -14.26
N ARG A 153 20.36 1.15 -14.78
CA ARG A 153 21.55 0.46 -14.22
C ARG A 153 21.27 -0.35 -12.95
N SER A 154 20.06 -0.89 -12.82
CA SER A 154 19.68 -1.75 -11.68
C SER A 154 19.80 -1.06 -10.30
N GLU A 155 19.60 0.27 -10.24
CA GLU A 155 19.61 0.99 -8.96
C GLU A 155 18.29 0.77 -8.22
N GLU A 156 18.28 -0.11 -7.22
CA GLU A 156 17.10 -0.32 -6.37
C GLU A 156 16.80 0.92 -5.50
N LYS A 157 15.54 1.38 -5.56
CA LYS A 157 15.02 2.47 -4.73
C LYS A 157 13.65 2.11 -4.15
N GLY A 158 13.65 1.65 -2.90
CA GLY A 158 12.44 1.52 -2.09
C GLY A 158 12.27 2.67 -1.11
N MET A 159 11.01 3.04 -0.87
CA MET A 159 10.63 4.06 0.10
C MET A 159 9.38 3.64 0.89
N CYS A 160 9.59 3.25 2.15
CA CYS A 160 8.49 3.02 3.10
C CYS A 160 8.02 4.36 3.68
N SER A 161 6.98 4.90 3.04
CA SER A 161 6.48 6.28 3.24
C SER A 161 5.44 6.40 4.34
N ILE A 162 4.92 5.28 4.84
CA ILE A 162 3.90 5.26 5.89
C ILE A 162 4.37 6.03 7.14
N ALA A 163 3.49 6.89 7.63
CA ALA A 163 3.70 7.70 8.83
C ALA A 163 2.69 7.32 9.91
N LYS A 164 3.13 7.39 11.18
CA LYS A 164 2.28 7.03 12.34
C LYS A 164 0.94 7.78 12.39
N PRO A 165 0.88 9.11 12.20
CA PRO A 165 -0.42 9.81 12.20
C PRO A 165 -1.34 9.33 11.10
N GLY A 166 -0.79 9.03 9.92
CA GLY A 166 -1.56 8.51 8.80
C GLY A 166 -2.12 7.12 9.08
N LEU A 167 -1.31 6.22 9.66
CA LEU A 167 -1.74 4.87 10.01
C LEU A 167 -2.75 4.89 11.16
N GLN A 168 -2.57 5.80 12.13
CA GLN A 168 -3.52 6.00 13.22
C GLN A 168 -4.89 6.47 12.69
N ALA A 169 -4.92 7.38 11.72
CA ALA A 169 -6.18 7.80 11.11
C ALA A 169 -6.92 6.64 10.42
N ALA A 170 -6.20 5.76 9.73
CA ALA A 170 -6.80 4.55 9.13
C ALA A 170 -7.32 3.59 10.21
N HIS A 171 -6.54 3.37 11.27
CA HIS A 171 -6.96 2.56 12.43
C HIS A 171 -8.25 3.11 13.05
N ASP A 172 -8.27 4.41 13.36
CA ASP A 172 -9.40 5.04 14.04
C ASP A 172 -10.65 5.07 13.15
N ALA A 173 -10.48 5.20 11.83
CA ALA A 173 -11.58 5.09 10.88
C ALA A 173 -12.19 3.68 10.88
N LEU A 174 -11.36 2.62 10.85
CA LEU A 174 -11.81 1.24 10.76
C LEU A 174 -12.35 0.67 12.08
N PHE A 175 -11.73 1.02 13.20
CA PHE A 175 -11.97 0.33 14.48
C PHE A 175 -12.46 1.26 15.59
N GLY A 176 -12.49 2.57 15.33
CA GLY A 176 -12.70 3.60 16.34
C GLY A 176 -11.41 3.91 17.11
N ALA A 177 -11.43 5.03 17.82
CA ALA A 177 -10.34 5.37 18.74
C ALA A 177 -10.22 4.31 19.83
N LYS A 178 -8.99 4.11 20.35
CA LYS A 178 -8.72 3.12 21.41
C LYS A 178 -9.63 3.24 22.65
N LYS A 179 -10.15 4.45 22.92
CA LYS A 179 -11.02 4.74 24.06
C LYS A 179 -12.52 4.60 23.75
N SER A 180 -12.90 4.47 22.48
CA SER A 180 -14.30 4.55 22.05
C SER A 180 -14.96 3.19 21.80
N GLY A 181 -14.23 2.07 21.89
CA GLY A 181 -14.82 0.76 21.69
C GLY A 181 -13.86 -0.41 21.92
N GLU A 182 -14.45 -1.60 22.06
CA GLU A 182 -13.72 -2.85 22.29
C GLU A 182 -12.77 -3.20 21.13
N MET A 183 -13.20 -2.96 19.88
CA MET A 183 -12.46 -3.30 18.68
C MET A 183 -11.17 -2.47 18.55
N GLY A 184 -11.25 -1.14 18.61
CA GLY A 184 -10.08 -0.25 18.59
C GLY A 184 -9.16 -0.37 19.81
N ALA A 185 -9.63 -1.00 20.90
CA ALA A 185 -8.79 -1.37 22.04
C ALA A 185 -8.01 -2.68 21.80
N SER A 186 -8.61 -3.61 21.06
CA SER A 186 -8.08 -4.96 20.81
C SER A 186 -7.13 -5.00 19.62
N ILE A 187 -7.48 -4.34 18.53
CA ILE A 187 -6.71 -4.30 17.28
C ILE A 187 -5.66 -3.19 17.40
N GLY A 188 -4.41 -3.48 17.07
CA GLY A 188 -3.31 -2.51 17.12
C GLY A 188 -2.98 -1.88 15.77
N LEU A 189 -2.05 -0.92 15.79
CA LEU A 189 -1.52 -0.32 14.55
C LEU A 189 -0.79 -1.34 13.67
N ARG A 190 -0.16 -2.35 14.28
CA ARG A 190 0.49 -3.45 13.55
C ARG A 190 -0.52 -4.21 12.72
N GLU A 191 -1.59 -4.66 13.36
CA GLU A 191 -2.65 -5.42 12.72
C GLU A 191 -3.35 -4.57 11.65
N THR A 192 -3.53 -3.27 11.90
CA THR A 192 -4.04 -2.33 10.88
C THR A 192 -3.13 -2.25 9.65
N ALA A 193 -1.81 -2.13 9.84
CA ALA A 193 -0.86 -2.10 8.73
C ALA A 193 -0.88 -3.43 7.96
N LEU A 194 -0.97 -4.55 8.66
CA LEU A 194 -1.08 -5.88 8.04
C LEU A 194 -2.40 -6.05 7.28
N LEU A 195 -3.52 -5.52 7.78
CA LEU A 195 -4.81 -5.54 7.08
C LEU A 195 -4.76 -4.71 5.79
N ILE A 196 -4.14 -3.53 5.81
CA ILE A 196 -3.94 -2.70 4.60
C ILE A 196 -3.11 -3.46 3.55
N LEU A 197 -2.07 -4.17 3.95
CA LEU A 197 -1.25 -4.97 3.04
C LEU A 197 -2.03 -6.19 2.51
N ALA A 198 -2.70 -6.89 3.41
CA ALA A 198 -3.46 -8.08 3.09
C ALA A 198 -4.67 -7.80 2.18
N SER A 199 -5.28 -6.61 2.28
CA SER A 199 -6.44 -6.26 1.45
C SER A 199 -6.08 -6.21 -0.03
N VAL A 200 -4.83 -5.97 -0.38
CA VAL A 200 -4.32 -6.02 -1.77
C VAL A 200 -3.48 -7.28 -2.03
N GLY A 201 -3.66 -8.34 -1.23
CA GLY A 201 -3.01 -9.64 -1.43
C GLY A 201 -1.54 -9.69 -1.00
N ILE A 202 -0.99 -8.64 -0.40
CA ILE A 202 0.40 -8.65 0.07
C ILE A 202 0.50 -9.38 1.41
N ASN A 203 1.09 -10.57 1.37
CA ASN A 203 1.32 -11.38 2.55
C ASN A 203 2.60 -10.96 3.27
N PHE A 204 2.44 -10.15 4.31
CA PHE A 204 3.54 -9.55 5.07
C PHE A 204 3.46 -9.93 6.55
N ASN A 205 4.60 -9.98 7.22
CA ASN A 205 4.66 -10.08 8.67
C ASN A 205 5.58 -9.01 9.27
N VAL A 206 5.22 -8.56 10.46
CA VAL A 206 6.05 -7.70 11.30
C VAL A 206 6.30 -8.45 12.60
N ALA A 207 7.51 -8.94 12.78
CA ALA A 207 7.92 -9.63 14.00
C ALA A 207 7.89 -8.67 15.20
N GLN A 208 7.36 -9.16 16.33
CA GLN A 208 7.37 -8.45 17.62
C GLN A 208 8.46 -8.98 18.57
N VAL A 209 9.00 -10.16 18.30
CA VAL A 209 10.04 -10.83 19.09
C VAL A 209 11.12 -11.39 18.15
N ALA A 210 12.33 -11.54 18.67
CA ALA A 210 13.44 -12.09 17.90
C ALA A 210 13.16 -13.55 17.48
N GLY A 211 13.54 -13.91 16.25
CA GLY A 211 13.34 -15.24 15.69
C GLY A 211 11.96 -15.48 15.07
N ALA A 212 10.99 -14.57 15.24
CA ALA A 212 9.72 -14.64 14.54
C ALA A 212 9.86 -14.24 13.05
N PRO A 213 9.01 -14.75 12.14
CA PRO A 213 9.05 -14.39 10.73
C PRO A 213 8.87 -12.89 10.50
N ASP A 214 9.59 -12.30 9.55
CA ASP A 214 9.57 -10.87 9.27
C ASP A 214 9.62 -10.63 7.76
N GLY A 215 8.89 -9.62 7.28
CA GLY A 215 8.86 -9.28 5.85
C GLY A 215 7.84 -10.06 5.04
N TYR A 216 8.11 -10.16 3.74
CA TYR A 216 7.23 -10.85 2.80
C TYR A 216 7.27 -12.36 3.01
N SER A 217 6.12 -13.00 2.78
CA SER A 217 6.03 -14.45 2.75
C SER A 217 5.28 -14.87 1.49
N LYS A 218 5.75 -15.95 0.86
CA LYS A 218 5.13 -16.49 -0.34
C LYS A 218 3.69 -16.93 -0.02
N LEU A 219 2.76 -16.60 -0.92
CA LEU A 219 1.37 -17.02 -0.82
C LEU A 219 0.90 -17.44 -2.22
N GLY A 220 0.48 -18.69 -2.35
CA GLY A 220 -0.08 -19.20 -3.61
C GLY A 220 0.95 -19.37 -4.74
N ARG A 221 0.42 -19.39 -5.98
CA ARG A 221 1.18 -19.60 -7.23
C ARG A 221 1.60 -18.30 -7.91
N LEU A 222 0.95 -17.18 -7.59
CA LEU A 222 1.28 -15.86 -8.13
C LEU A 222 2.41 -15.27 -7.28
N GLU A 223 3.63 -15.39 -7.78
CA GLU A 223 4.79 -14.77 -7.14
C GLU A 223 4.90 -13.32 -7.60
N LEU A 224 4.30 -12.41 -6.84
CA LEU A 224 4.67 -11.00 -6.94
C LEU A 224 6.12 -10.85 -6.46
N GLU A 225 7.01 -10.45 -7.35
CA GLU A 225 8.34 -10.02 -6.95
C GLU A 225 8.19 -8.70 -6.18
N VAL A 226 8.09 -8.78 -4.85
CA VAL A 226 8.03 -7.60 -3.95
C VAL A 226 9.19 -7.60 -2.95
N ASN A 227 9.98 -8.68 -2.94
CA ASN A 227 11.09 -8.90 -2.02
C ASN A 227 12.43 -8.51 -2.67
N CYS A 228 12.78 -7.23 -2.58
CA CYS A 228 14.09 -6.69 -2.96
C CYS A 228 14.92 -6.28 -1.74
N LYS A 229 16.22 -6.05 -1.94
CA LYS A 229 17.14 -5.61 -0.86
C LYS A 229 16.70 -4.28 -0.26
N LYS A 230 16.13 -3.40 -1.08
CA LYS A 230 15.53 -2.12 -0.65
C LYS A 230 14.04 -2.13 -0.93
N SER A 231 13.29 -2.98 -0.25
CA SER A 231 11.84 -3.00 -0.37
C SER A 231 11.19 -1.66 -0.02
N GLY A 232 10.14 -1.32 -0.76
CA GLY A 232 9.25 -0.19 -0.46
C GLY A 232 8.46 -0.37 0.82
N ILE A 233 8.39 -1.59 1.37
CA ILE A 233 7.74 -1.91 2.64
C ILE A 233 8.77 -2.63 3.52
N CYS A 234 9.12 -2.02 4.64
CA CYS A 234 10.21 -2.48 5.51
C CYS A 234 9.66 -2.80 6.92
N PRO A 235 9.89 -4.02 7.46
CA PRO A 235 9.40 -4.38 8.78
C PRO A 235 9.94 -3.51 9.91
N THR A 236 11.23 -3.16 9.88
CA THR A 236 11.87 -2.25 10.84
C THR A 236 11.18 -0.89 10.90
N LYS A 237 10.84 -0.33 9.73
CA LYS A 237 10.11 0.94 9.64
C LYS A 237 8.70 0.80 10.18
N LEU A 238 7.99 -0.29 9.86
CA LEU A 238 6.66 -0.57 10.37
C LEU A 238 6.64 -0.75 11.89
N ARG A 239 7.62 -1.45 12.48
CA ARG A 239 7.78 -1.55 13.95
C ARG A 239 7.83 -0.16 14.58
N LYS A 240 8.72 0.71 14.08
CA LYS A 240 8.86 2.10 14.55
C LYS A 240 7.55 2.88 14.44
N VAL A 241 6.86 2.77 13.32
CA VAL A 241 5.57 3.45 13.08
C VAL A 241 4.49 2.94 14.03
N CYS A 242 4.45 1.62 14.28
CA CYS A 242 3.49 0.97 15.17
C CYS A 242 3.84 1.11 16.66
N GLY A 243 5.00 1.67 17.00
CA GLY A 243 5.48 1.77 18.39
C GLY A 243 5.95 0.43 18.98
N ILE A 244 6.34 -0.52 18.13
CA ILE A 244 6.94 -1.79 18.54
C ILE A 244 8.44 -1.57 18.75
N ALA A 245 9.00 -2.18 19.80
CA ALA A 245 10.43 -2.12 20.07
C ALA A 245 11.25 -2.69 18.90
N PRO A 246 12.39 -2.08 18.56
CA PRO A 246 13.27 -2.61 17.51
C PRO A 246 13.81 -3.98 17.91
N LEU A 247 13.97 -4.86 16.92
CA LEU A 247 14.61 -6.16 17.07
C LEU A 247 16.13 -6.07 16.89
N ARG A 248 16.85 -7.10 17.33
CA ARG A 248 18.30 -7.18 17.11
C ARG A 248 18.58 -7.22 15.61
N GLY A 249 19.39 -6.27 15.12
CA GLY A 249 19.70 -6.12 13.70
C GLY A 249 18.83 -5.08 12.97
N ASP A 250 17.82 -4.51 13.64
CA ASP A 250 17.15 -3.32 13.12
C ASP A 250 18.15 -2.15 13.10
N ASP A 251 18.39 -1.59 11.92
CA ASP A 251 19.22 -0.39 11.77
C ASP A 251 18.57 0.79 12.48
N ILE A 252 19.00 1.05 13.72
CA ILE A 252 18.57 2.20 14.52
C ILE A 252 18.87 3.53 13.78
N LYS A 253 19.76 3.51 12.79
CA LYS A 253 20.26 4.67 12.03
C LYS A 253 19.51 4.99 10.73
N SER A 254 18.42 4.33 10.36
CA SER A 254 17.69 4.65 9.13
C SER A 254 16.83 5.94 9.23
N ASN A 255 17.45 7.07 9.55
CA ASN A 255 16.89 8.43 9.40
C ASN A 255 17.54 9.12 8.18
N GLY A 256 17.74 8.38 7.09
CA GLY A 256 18.12 8.93 5.80
C GLY A 256 16.92 9.56 5.09
N ILE A 257 16.33 10.62 5.65
CA ILE A 257 15.82 11.67 4.76
C ILE A 257 17.09 12.17 4.10
N ALA A 258 17.32 11.82 2.84
CA ALA A 258 18.32 12.50 2.04
C ALA A 258 17.97 13.99 2.11
N LYS A 259 18.71 14.75 2.92
CA LYS A 259 18.63 16.20 2.90
C LYS A 259 18.96 16.58 1.47
N SER A 260 17.96 17.01 0.71
CA SER A 260 18.21 17.60 -0.60
C SER A 260 19.27 18.67 -0.38
N PRO A 261 20.41 18.64 -1.11
CA PRO A 261 21.38 19.70 -0.99
C PRO A 261 20.65 21.01 -1.28
N ALA A 262 20.69 21.93 -0.32
CA ALA A 262 20.11 23.26 -0.47
C ALA A 262 20.60 23.82 -1.80
N LYS A 263 19.66 24.07 -2.74
CA LYS A 263 19.97 24.76 -3.99
C LYS A 263 20.51 26.13 -3.61
N LYS A 264 21.85 26.29 -3.57
CA LYS A 264 22.49 27.60 -3.53
C LYS A 264 21.96 28.36 -4.74
N GLY A 265 21.19 29.41 -4.47
CA GLY A 265 20.63 30.27 -5.50
C GLY A 265 21.72 30.77 -6.43
N ARG A 266 21.70 30.33 -7.69
CA ARG A 266 22.38 31.03 -8.77
C ARG A 266 21.59 32.31 -8.99
N ARG A 267 22.03 33.42 -8.38
CA ARG A 267 21.63 34.77 -8.80
C ARG A 267 21.97 34.88 -10.29
N ARG A 268 20.95 34.99 -11.14
CA ARG A 268 21.12 35.53 -12.49
C ARG A 268 21.55 36.98 -12.32
N VAL A 269 22.81 37.27 -12.63
CA VAL A 269 23.24 38.63 -12.93
C VAL A 269 22.62 38.95 -14.28
N VAL A 270 21.61 39.83 -14.27
CA VAL A 270 21.07 40.43 -15.48
C VAL A 270 22.10 41.47 -15.91
N GLY A 271 22.95 41.11 -16.88
CA GLY A 271 23.80 42.07 -17.56
C GLY A 271 22.95 42.96 -18.45
N ALA A 272 22.88 44.25 -18.12
CA ALA A 272 22.39 45.26 -19.03
C ALA A 272 23.36 45.34 -20.22
N SER A 273 22.90 45.02 -21.44
CA SER A 273 23.61 45.42 -22.64
C SER A 273 23.11 46.78 -23.08
N SER A 274 24.02 47.75 -22.96
CA SER A 274 23.99 49.05 -23.62
C SER A 274 23.84 48.91 -25.13
N GLY A 275 23.35 50.00 -25.74
CA GLY A 275 22.87 50.08 -27.11
C GLY A 275 23.89 49.81 -28.21
N ASN A 276 23.36 49.73 -29.42
CA ASN A 276 24.03 50.18 -30.63
C ASN A 276 22.97 50.87 -31.50
N GLU A 277 23.12 52.19 -31.63
CA GLU A 277 22.75 52.95 -32.82
C GLU A 277 23.64 52.48 -33.97
N ILE A 278 23.08 52.20 -35.15
CA ILE A 278 23.74 52.40 -36.45
C ILE A 278 22.63 52.67 -37.50
N TYR A 279 22.67 53.89 -38.06
CA TYR A 279 22.09 54.47 -39.29
C TYR A 279 20.67 54.12 -39.76
#